data_AF-A0A9E5FXT4-F1
#
_entry.id   AF-A0A9E5FXT4-F1
#
_cell.length_a   1.000
_cell.length_b   1.000
_cell.length_c   1.000
_cell.angle_alpha   90.00
_cell.angle_beta   90.00
_cell.angle_gamma   90.00
#
_symmetry.space_group_name_H-M   'P 1'
#
loop_
_entity.id
_entity.type
_entity.pdbx_description
1 polymer ?
#
loop_
_entity_poly.entity_id
_entity_poly.type
_entity_poly.pdbx_seq_one_letter_code
_entity_poly.pdbx_strand_id
1 'polypeptide(L)'
;MIKNLPNTTTSKISKELVEIREEGGAVALGRVLTLIIQTNFSELEEAILAANEASRAHPCRIVVLADEDVKTEAEPRLDAEIRVGGDAGSWVTCGDAALSNRRSIGDH
;
A
#
# COMPACT_ATOMS: atom_id res chain seq x y z
N MET A 1 9.27 5.64 10.72
CA MET A 1 8.15 5.10 11.50
C MET A 1 7.49 3.97 10.73
N ILE A 2 7.09 2.90 11.41
CA ILE A 2 6.36 1.76 10.83
C ILE A 2 5.12 1.52 11.67
N LYS A 3 3.94 1.38 11.04
CA LYS A 3 2.66 1.08 11.69
C LYS A 3 2.00 -0.13 11.06
N ASN A 4 1.75 -1.15 11.87
CA ASN A 4 1.09 -2.38 11.43
C ASN A 4 -0.41 -2.31 11.72
N LEU A 5 -1.22 -2.72 10.74
CA LEU A 5 -2.68 -2.73 10.75
C LEU A 5 -3.17 -4.14 10.35
N PRO A 6 -3.07 -5.13 11.25
CA PRO A 6 -3.60 -6.47 10.98
C PRO A 6 -5.13 -6.45 10.95
N ASN A 7 -5.74 -7.28 10.10
CA ASN A 7 -7.20 -7.41 9.96
C ASN A 7 -7.92 -6.04 9.88
N THR A 8 -7.51 -5.24 8.91
CA THR A 8 -7.93 -3.85 8.72
C THR A 8 -8.93 -3.70 7.57
N THR A 9 -9.33 -2.47 7.30
CA THR A 9 -10.16 -2.11 6.15
C THR A 9 -9.54 -0.94 5.43
N THR A 10 -9.88 -0.76 4.16
CA THR A 10 -9.44 0.38 3.35
C THR A 10 -9.79 1.73 4.00
N SER A 11 -10.93 1.82 4.69
CA SER A 11 -11.33 3.02 5.45
C SER A 11 -10.41 3.30 6.64
N LYS A 12 -10.01 2.27 7.39
CA LYS A 12 -9.06 2.42 8.50
C LYS A 12 -7.67 2.82 7.98
N ILE A 13 -7.19 2.18 6.92
CA ILE A 13 -5.92 2.56 6.27
C ILE A 13 -5.96 4.02 5.80
N SER A 14 -7.05 4.44 5.16
CA SER A 14 -7.21 5.82 4.68
C SER A 14 -7.18 6.84 5.82
N LYS A 15 -7.85 6.53 6.93
CA LYS A 15 -7.84 7.37 8.14
C LYS A 15 -6.42 7.49 8.72
N GLU A 16 -5.73 6.37 8.84
CA GLU A 16 -4.36 6.30 9.36
C GLU A 16 -3.38 7.11 8.49
N LEU A 17 -3.54 7.06 7.16
CA LEU A 17 -2.75 7.88 6.24
C LEU A 17 -2.99 9.39 6.40
N VAL A 18 -4.18 9.80 6.83
CA VAL A 18 -4.49 11.20 7.11
C VAL A 18 -3.84 11.62 8.43
N GLU A 19 -4.02 10.82 9.49
CA GLU A 19 -3.45 11.08 10.82
C GLU A 19 -1.92 11.24 10.75
N ILE A 20 -1.24 10.32 10.07
CA ILE A 20 0.22 10.36 9.89
C ILE A 20 0.69 11.63 9.16
N ARG A 21 -0.09 12.14 8.21
CA ARG A 21 0.25 13.39 7.49
C ARG A 21 0.09 14.61 8.39
N GLU A 22 -0.96 14.62 9.21
CA GLU A 22 -1.23 15.69 10.16
C GLU A 22 -0.15 15.72 11.26
N GLU A 23 0.22 14.54 11.80
CA GLU A 23 1.32 14.39 12.77
C GLU A 23 2.68 14.85 12.20
N GLY A 24 2.92 14.58 10.91
CA GLY A 24 4.14 15.00 10.21
C GLY A 24 4.22 16.50 9.90
N GLY A 25 3.23 17.32 10.30
CA GLY A 25 3.21 18.75 10.04
C GLY A 25 3.11 19.12 8.56
N ALA A 26 2.78 18.17 7.69
CA ALA A 26 2.67 18.35 6.24
C ALA A 26 1.36 19.07 5.90
N VAL A 27 1.27 20.35 6.25
CA VAL A 27 0.21 21.25 5.80
C VAL A 27 0.44 21.53 4.31
N ALA A 28 -0.24 20.74 3.50
CA ALA A 28 -0.49 20.93 2.07
C ALA A 28 0.72 21.24 1.18
N LEU A 29 1.27 20.22 0.52
CA LEU A 29 1.99 20.41 -0.75
C LEU A 29 1.37 19.51 -1.82
N GLY A 30 1.11 20.12 -2.98
CA GLY A 30 0.15 19.70 -4.00
C GLY A 30 0.38 18.33 -4.63
N ARG A 31 -0.56 17.97 -5.51
CA ARG A 31 -0.62 16.74 -6.33
C ARG A 31 0.76 16.09 -6.55
N VAL A 32 1.13 15.17 -5.67
CA VAL A 32 2.30 14.29 -5.83
C VAL A 32 1.84 13.02 -6.54
N LEU A 33 2.75 12.44 -7.34
CA LEU A 33 2.48 11.22 -8.07
C LEU A 33 2.10 10.11 -7.08
N THR A 34 1.01 9.37 -7.36
CA THR A 34 0.69 8.15 -6.63
C THR A 34 1.07 6.96 -7.50
N LEU A 35 2.07 6.20 -7.06
CA LEU A 35 2.53 4.97 -7.70
C LEU A 35 1.82 3.80 -7.04
N ILE A 36 1.09 3.01 -7.82
CA ILE A 36 0.43 1.79 -7.37
C ILE A 36 1.18 0.61 -7.98
N ILE A 37 1.52 -0.37 -7.15
CA ILE A 37 2.23 -1.58 -7.56
C ILE A 37 1.41 -2.78 -7.09
N GLN A 38 1.10 -3.68 -8.00
CA GLN A 38 0.51 -4.98 -7.67
C GLN A 38 1.57 -6.04 -7.89
N THR A 39 1.78 -6.88 -6.89
CA THR A 39 2.84 -7.89 -6.87
C THR A 39 2.39 -9.09 -6.04
N ASN A 40 3.19 -10.15 -6.05
CA ASN A 40 3.03 -11.26 -5.11
C ASN A 40 3.94 -11.04 -3.89
N PHE A 41 3.67 -11.73 -2.78
CA PHE A 41 4.51 -11.63 -1.58
C PHE A 41 5.98 -12.01 -1.82
N SER A 42 6.26 -12.91 -2.78
CA SER A 42 7.63 -13.31 -3.16
C SER A 42 8.46 -12.19 -3.78
N GLU A 43 7.81 -11.25 -4.47
CA GLU A 43 8.45 -10.16 -5.21
C GLU A 43 8.29 -8.80 -4.49
N LEU A 44 7.63 -8.80 -3.33
CA LEU A 44 7.29 -7.58 -2.58
C LEU A 44 8.50 -6.71 -2.25
N GLU A 45 9.59 -7.31 -1.78
CA GLU A 45 10.79 -6.54 -1.39
C GLU A 45 11.46 -5.89 -2.61
N GLU A 46 11.58 -6.62 -3.71
CA GLU A 46 12.17 -6.11 -4.95
C GLU A 46 11.32 -4.97 -5.53
N ALA A 47 9.99 -5.13 -5.54
CA ALA A 47 9.05 -4.10 -5.95
C ALA A 47 9.18 -2.82 -5.11
N ILE A 48 9.31 -2.94 -3.79
CA ILE A 48 9.50 -1.80 -2.89
C ILE A 48 10.84 -1.10 -3.16
N LEU A 49 11.92 -1.86 -3.34
CA LEU A 49 13.25 -1.31 -3.64
C LEU A 49 13.23 -0.51 -4.95
N ALA A 50 12.66 -1.07 -6.02
CA ALA A 50 12.52 -0.40 -7.30
C ALA A 50 11.68 0.88 -7.20
N ALA A 51 10.58 0.84 -6.44
CA ALA A 51 9.71 1.98 -6.22
C ALA A 51 10.40 3.09 -5.42
N ASN A 52 11.18 2.71 -4.42
CA ASN A 52 11.95 3.63 -3.59
C ASN A 52 13.01 4.35 -4.43
N GLU A 53 13.73 3.63 -5.29
CA GLU A 53 14.68 4.24 -6.23
C GLU A 53 13.98 5.22 -7.19
N ALA A 54 12.82 4.85 -7.74
CA ALA A 54 12.03 5.74 -8.60
C ALA A 54 11.55 7.01 -7.86
N SER A 55 11.23 6.89 -6.57
CA SER A 55 10.77 8.01 -5.74
C SER A 55 11.83 9.10 -5.52
N ARG A 56 13.12 8.74 -5.66
CA ARG A 56 14.24 9.70 -5.56
C ARG A 56 14.22 10.72 -6.70
N ALA A 57 13.78 10.32 -7.90
CA ALA A 57 13.69 11.20 -9.06
C ALA A 57 12.44 12.09 -9.01
N HIS A 58 11.33 11.55 -8.49
CA HIS A 58 10.06 12.25 -8.39
C HIS A 58 9.40 11.92 -7.05
N PRO A 59 9.14 12.93 -6.19
CA PRO A 59 8.38 12.71 -4.98
C PRO A 59 7.07 11.98 -5.29
N CYS A 60 6.93 10.78 -4.76
CA CYS A 60 5.76 9.95 -5.00
C CYS A 60 5.26 9.31 -3.70
N ARG A 61 3.97 9.04 -3.68
CA ARG A 61 3.32 8.18 -2.69
C ARG A 61 3.21 6.79 -3.29
N ILE A 62 3.81 5.78 -2.65
CA ILE A 62 3.81 4.42 -3.16
C ILE A 62 2.76 3.59 -2.41
N VAL A 63 1.95 2.83 -3.13
CA VAL A 63 1.00 1.87 -2.56
C VAL A 63 1.27 0.53 -3.22
N VAL A 64 1.64 -0.48 -2.44
CA VAL A 64 1.93 -1.83 -2.90
C VAL A 64 0.84 -2.76 -2.42
N LEU A 65 0.19 -3.46 -3.34
CA LEU A 65 -0.75 -4.54 -3.07
C LEU A 65 -0.04 -5.87 -3.33
N ALA A 66 0.17 -6.64 -2.28
CA ALA A 66 0.72 -7.99 -2.33
C ALA A 66 -0.41 -9.01 -2.13
N ASP A 67 -0.52 -9.97 -3.04
CA ASP A 67 -1.43 -11.11 -2.89
C ASP A 67 -0.64 -12.39 -2.58
N GLU A 68 -1.26 -13.28 -1.81
CA GLU A 68 -0.76 -14.64 -1.64
C GLU A 68 -1.11 -15.45 -2.89
N ASP A 69 -0.12 -16.02 -3.58
CA ASP A 69 -0.35 -16.89 -4.75
C ASP A 69 -1.16 -18.16 -4.42
N VAL A 70 -1.35 -18.44 -3.14
CA VAL A 70 -2.08 -19.61 -2.66
C VAL A 70 -3.56 -19.25 -2.59
N LYS A 71 -4.38 -19.97 -3.37
CA LYS A 71 -5.83 -20.04 -3.15
C LYS A 71 -6.10 -20.72 -1.82
N THR A 72 -5.96 -19.99 -0.74
CA THR A 72 -6.26 -20.47 0.60
C THR A 72 -7.77 -20.37 0.79
N GLU A 73 -8.43 -21.40 1.33
CA GLU A 73 -9.85 -21.31 1.75
C GLU A 73 -10.03 -20.44 3.01
N ALA A 74 -9.06 -19.57 3.29
CA ALA A 74 -9.09 -18.65 4.42
C ALA A 74 -10.14 -17.57 4.19
N GLU A 75 -10.73 -17.09 5.28
CA GLU A 75 -11.62 -15.95 5.24
C GLU A 75 -10.90 -14.72 4.66
N PRO A 76 -11.60 -13.90 3.84
CA PRO A 76 -11.02 -12.70 3.27
C PRO A 76 -10.56 -11.75 4.38
N ARG A 77 -9.27 -11.43 4.36
CA ARG A 77 -8.60 -10.59 5.34
C ARG A 77 -7.66 -9.63 4.63
N LEU A 78 -7.60 -8.41 5.15
CA LEU A 78 -6.70 -7.37 4.68
C LEU A 78 -5.74 -7.02 5.81
N ASP A 79 -4.45 -7.21 5.59
CA ASP A 79 -3.42 -6.66 6.46
C ASP A 79 -2.76 -5.47 5.77
N ALA A 80 -2.36 -4.47 6.53
CA ALA A 80 -1.58 -3.37 5.99
C ALA A 80 -0.43 -2.98 6.90
N GLU A 81 0.63 -2.48 6.29
CA GLU A 81 1.75 -1.86 6.97
C GLU A 81 2.02 -0.51 6.31
N ILE A 82 2.14 0.53 7.14
CA ILE A 82 2.42 1.88 6.70
C ILE A 82 3.84 2.23 7.13
N ARG A 83 4.70 2.56 6.17
CA ARG A 83 6.06 3.02 6.40
C ARG A 83 6.17 4.51 6.08
N VAL A 84 6.86 5.24 6.95
CA VAL A 84 7.12 6.67 6.82
C VAL A 84 8.61 6.90 7.06
N GLY A 85 9.33 7.30 6.02
CA GLY A 85 10.75 7.66 6.06
C GLY A 85 10.97 9.17 5.96
N GLY A 86 12.08 9.66 6.52
CA GLY A 86 12.41 11.09 6.55
C GLY A 86 12.91 11.69 5.23
N ASP A 87 13.13 10.89 4.18
CA ASP A 87 13.73 11.35 2.92
C ASP A 87 13.18 10.65 1.65
N ALA A 88 12.22 9.73 1.81
CA ALA A 88 11.53 9.06 0.72
C ALA A 88 10.06 8.90 1.11
N GLY A 89 9.15 9.17 0.17
CA GLY A 89 7.72 9.33 0.41
C GLY A 89 7.10 8.19 1.22
N SER A 90 6.02 8.45 1.95
CA SER A 90 5.34 7.38 2.70
C SER A 90 4.77 6.32 1.75
N TRP A 91 4.94 5.04 2.11
CA TRP A 91 4.39 3.93 1.35
C TRP A 91 3.62 2.92 2.21
N VAL A 92 2.60 2.32 1.61
CA VAL A 92 1.72 1.34 2.23
C VAL A 92 1.87 0.02 1.52
N THR A 93 2.14 -1.04 2.27
CA THR A 93 2.01 -2.41 1.78
C THR A 93 0.69 -2.97 2.28
N CYS A 94 -0.11 -3.53 1.38
CA CYS A 94 -1.38 -4.15 1.69
C CYS A 94 -1.30 -5.61 1.28
N GLY A 95 -1.42 -6.51 2.25
CA GLY A 95 -1.50 -7.95 2.04
C GLY A 95 -2.96 -8.37 1.96
N ASP A 96 -3.40 -8.82 0.80
CA ASP A 96 -4.69 -9.50 0.66
C ASP A 96 -4.41 -11.01 0.64
N ALA A 97 -5.15 -11.79 1.44
CA ALA A 97 -5.02 -13.26 1.43
C ALA A 97 -6.20 -13.94 0.74
N ALA A 98 -7.14 -13.18 0.15
CA ALA A 98 -8.26 -13.76 -0.58
C ALA A 98 -8.86 -12.83 -1.63
N LEU A 99 -8.27 -12.79 -2.82
CA LEU A 99 -8.98 -12.34 -4.02
C LEU A 99 -9.96 -13.43 -4.53
N SER A 100 -10.98 -13.75 -3.72
CA SER A 100 -12.18 -14.50 -4.14
C SER A 100 -13.37 -13.55 -4.33
N ASN A 101 -13.22 -12.49 -5.12
CA ASN A 101 -14.35 -11.92 -5.86
C ASN A 101 -13.88 -11.00 -7.00
N ARG A 102 -13.29 -11.59 -8.05
CA ARG A 102 -13.44 -11.00 -9.39
C ARG A 102 -14.93 -11.08 -9.78
N ARG A 103 -15.74 -10.15 -9.27
CA ARG A 103 -16.96 -9.77 -9.98
C ARG A 103 -16.51 -9.02 -11.21
N SER A 104 -16.53 -9.73 -12.34
CA SER A 104 -17.13 -9.25 -13.59
C SER A 104 -17.18 -7.73 -13.73
N ILE A 105 -16.08 -7.13 -14.17
CA ILE A 105 -16.15 -5.87 -14.93
C ILE A 105 -15.50 -6.19 -16.27
N GLY A 106 -16.36 -6.40 -17.28
CA GLY A 106 -15.97 -6.48 -18.69
C GLY A 106 -16.15 -7.84 -19.36
N ASP A 107 -17.38 -8.35 -19.42
CA ASP A 107 -17.84 -9.21 -20.53
C ASP A 107 -19.30 -8.85 -20.83
N HIS A 108 -19.48 -7.73 -21.53
CA HIS A 108 -20.65 -7.37 -22.36
C HIS A 108 -20.24 -6.27 -23.34
#